data_AF-A0A662VB24-F1
#
_entry.id   AF-A0A662VB24-F1
#
_cell.length_a   1.000
_cell.length_b   1.000
_cell.length_c   1.000
_cell.angle_alpha   90.00
_cell.angle_beta   90.00
_cell.angle_gamma   90.00
#
_symmetry.space_group_name_H-M   'P 1'
#
loop_
_entity.id
_entity.type
_entity.pdbx_description
1 polymer ?
#
loop_
_entity_poly.entity_id
_entity_poly.type
_entity_poly.pdbx_seq_one_letter_code
_entity_poly.pdbx_strand_id
1 'polypeptide(L)' 'ELVKIIEGIIIENANVIKARGERAFGLVMGKAMSKLRGRVDGKVVAEVVRKKLKEFLSST' A
#
# COMPACT_ATOMS: atom_id res chain seq x y z
N GLU A 1 -2.34 -7.53 -11.27
CA GLU A 1 -0.93 -7.20 -10.96
C GLU A 1 -0.80 -6.14 -9.86
N LEU A 2 -1.45 -4.97 -10.00
CA LEU A 2 -1.49 -3.89 -9.00
C LEU A 2 -1.72 -4.37 -7.55
N VAL A 3 -2.77 -5.17 -7.33
CA VAL A 3 -3.12 -5.67 -5.99
C VAL A 3 -1.98 -6.48 -5.38
N LYS A 4 -1.39 -7.42 -6.13
CA LYS A 4 -0.27 -8.25 -5.66
C LYS A 4 0.95 -7.41 -5.31
N ILE A 5 1.23 -6.37 -6.09
CA ILE A 5 2.32 -5.42 -5.80
C ILE A 5 2.08 -4.72 -4.47
N ILE A 6 0.85 -4.23 -4.25
CA ILE A 6 0.48 -3.51 -3.02
C ILE A 6 0.50 -4.45 -1.81
N GLU A 7 -0.05 -5.65 -1.93
CA GLU A 7 -0.03 -6.66 -0.86
C GLU A 7 1.42 -7.06 -0.50
N GLY A 8 2.28 -7.26 -1.50
CA GLY A 8 3.70 -7.50 -1.28
C GLY A 8 4.38 -6.36 -0.52
N ILE A 9 4.13 -5.11 -0.91
CA ILE A 9 4.65 -3.93 -0.19
C ILE A 9 4.14 -3.89 1.25
N ILE A 10 2.87 -4.21 1.49
CA ILE A 10 2.30 -4.21 2.84
C ILE A 10 2.97 -5.28 3.71
N ILE A 11 3.13 -6.50 3.20
CA ILE A 11 3.78 -7.60 3.91
C ILE A 11 5.25 -7.28 4.20
N GLU A 12 6.00 -6.78 3.21
CA GLU A 12 7.40 -6.36 3.35
C GLU A 12 7.59 -5.25 4.40
N ASN A 13 6.55 -4.47 4.69
CA ASN A 13 6.60 -3.31 5.60
C ASN A 13 5.66 -3.46 6.79
N ALA A 14 5.22 -4.68 7.09
CA ALA A 14 4.19 -4.98 8.09
C ALA A 14 4.50 -4.36 9.46
N ASN A 15 5.73 -4.48 9.95
CA ASN A 15 6.14 -3.93 11.25
C ASN A 15 6.00 -2.40 11.30
N VAL A 16 6.43 -1.71 10.25
CA VAL A 16 6.34 -0.25 10.15
C VAL A 16 4.89 0.19 10.00
N ILE A 17 4.09 -0.55 9.23
CA ILE A 17 2.67 -0.28 9.04
C ILE A 17 1.91 -0.45 10.35
N LYS A 18 2.14 -1.52 11.11
CA LYS A 18 1.52 -1.74 12.42
C LYS A 18 1.86 -0.61 13.40
N ALA A 19 3.11 -0.15 13.42
CA ALA A 19 3.53 0.95 14.28
C ALA A 19 2.94 2.32 13.89
N ARG A 20 2.76 2.58 12.59
CA ARG A 20 2.28 3.88 12.07
C ARG A 20 0.77 3.93 11.84
N GLY A 21 0.11 2.79 11.74
CA GLY A 21 -1.30 2.66 11.34
C GLY A 21 -1.55 3.25 9.96
N GLU A 22 -2.67 3.96 9.81
CA GLU A 22 -3.05 4.61 8.55
C GLU A 22 -2.03 5.64 8.04
N ARG A 23 -1.20 6.21 8.93
CA ARG A 23 -0.11 7.13 8.55
C ARG A 23 0.96 6.47 7.68
N ALA A 24 0.96 5.14 7.57
CA ALA A 24 1.82 4.41 6.64
C ALA A 24 1.39 4.54 5.17
N PHE A 25 0.22 5.15 4.88
CA PHE A 25 -0.28 5.33 3.52
C PHE A 25 0.76 5.94 2.57
N GLY A 26 1.44 7.02 2.97
CA GLY A 26 2.46 7.66 2.14
C GLY A 26 3.64 6.75 1.81
N LEU A 27 4.04 5.89 2.74
CA LEU A 27 5.11 4.91 2.53
C LEU A 27 4.70 3.85 1.50
N VAL A 28 3.49 3.31 1.62
CA VAL A 28 2.97 2.30 0.68
C VAL A 28 2.77 2.92 -0.71
N MET A 29 2.22 4.13 -0.78
CA MET A 29 2.05 4.86 -2.04
C MET A 29 3.38 5.14 -2.74
N GLY A 30 4.40 5.64 -2.04
CA GLY A 30 5.70 5.93 -2.63
C GLY A 30 6.35 4.68 -3.23
N LYS A 31 6.29 3.56 -2.52
CA LYS A 31 6.79 2.26 -3.01
C LYS A 31 5.98 1.74 -4.21
N ALA A 32 4.65 1.85 -4.16
CA ALA A 32 3.78 1.42 -5.25
C ALA A 32 4.03 2.23 -6.54
N MET A 33 4.06 3.56 -6.43
CA MET A 33 4.33 4.46 -7.56
C MET A 33 5.71 4.22 -8.17
N SER A 34 6.73 3.94 -7.34
CA SER A 34 8.08 3.58 -7.81
C SER A 34 8.11 2.24 -8.57
N LYS A 35 7.41 1.19 -8.07
CA LYS A 35 7.32 -0.10 -8.77
C LYS A 35 6.51 -0.01 -10.08
N LEU A 36 5.40 0.73 -10.07
CA LEU A 36 4.48 0.84 -11.21
C LEU A 36 5.01 1.77 -12.31
N ARG A 37 5.87 2.76 -11.97
CA ARG A 37 6.49 3.71 -12.92
C ARG A 37 5.47 4.40 -13.83
N GLY A 38 4.35 4.85 -13.25
CA GLY A 38 3.30 5.57 -13.99
C GLY A 38 2.46 4.72 -14.95
N ARG A 39 2.64 3.39 -14.98
CA ARG A 39 1.83 2.47 -15.82
C ARG A 39 0.38 2.34 -15.37
N VAL A 40 0.04 2.87 -14.20
CA VAL A 40 -1.29 2.83 -13.60
C VAL A 40 -1.63 4.22 -13.09
N ASP A 41 -2.87 4.65 -13.28
CA ASP A 41 -3.39 5.92 -12.77
C ASP A 41 -3.21 6.01 -11.24
N GLY A 42 -2.64 7.11 -10.77
CA GLY A 42 -2.35 7.33 -9.35
C GLY A 42 -3.60 7.31 -8.45
N LYS A 43 -4.77 7.69 -8.96
CA LYS A 43 -6.05 7.59 -8.24
C LYS A 43 -6.42 6.13 -8.00
N VAL A 44 -6.31 5.30 -9.04
CA VAL A 44 -6.57 3.85 -8.93
C VAL A 44 -5.59 3.20 -7.94
N VAL A 45 -4.30 3.58 -7.99
CA VAL A 45 -3.32 3.11 -7.00
C VAL A 45 -3.71 3.54 -5.60
N ALA A 46 -4.08 4.81 -5.41
CA ALA A 46 -4.47 5.35 -4.10
C ALA A 46 -5.68 4.63 -3.50
N GLU A 47 -6.72 4.35 -4.30
CA GLU A 47 -7.89 3.60 -3.85
C GLU A 47 -7.53 2.19 -3.37
N VAL A 48 -6.74 1.46 -4.17
CA VAL A 48 -6.32 0.10 -3.81
C VAL A 48 -5.41 0.10 -2.59
N VAL A 49 -4.48 1.06 -2.47
CA VAL A 49 -3.62 1.18 -1.29
C VAL A 49 -4.44 1.48 -0.04
N ARG A 50 -5.39 2.43 -0.09
CA ARG A 50 -6.26 2.72 1.07
C ARG A 50 -7.03 1.48 1.50
N LYS A 51 -7.66 0.79 0.56
CA LYS A 51 -8.44 -0.42 0.83
C LYS A 51 -7.58 -1.50 1.48
N LYS A 52 -6.44 -1.85 0.87
CA LYS A 52 -5.58 -2.93 1.33
C LYS A 52 -4.88 -2.63 2.65
N LEU A 53 -4.49 -1.37 2.85
CA LEU A 53 -3.92 -0.93 4.13
C LEU A 53 -4.95 -1.05 5.26
N LYS A 54 -6.19 -0.62 5.03
CA LYS A 54 -7.27 -0.74 6.01
C LYS A 54 -7.61 -2.20 6.31
N GLU A 55 -7.74 -3.05 5.29
CA GLU A 55 -7.93 -4.49 5.44
C GLU A 55 -6.84 -5.08 6.35
N PHE A 56 -5.57 -4.82 6.06
CA PHE A 56 -4.43 -5.30 6.85
C PHE A 56 -4.47 -4.84 8.31
N LEU A 57 -4.77 -3.57 8.56
CA LEU A 57 -4.85 -3.01 9.91
C LEU A 57 -6.08 -3.48 10.70
N SER A 58 -7.16 -3.85 10.01
CA SER A 58 -8.38 -4.38 10.65
C SER A 58 -8.31 -5.87 10.97
N SER A 59 -7.40 -6.61 10.32
CA SER A 59 -7.19 -8.04 10.52
C SER A 59 -6.01 -8.38 11.43
N THR A 60 -5.39 -7.37 12.06
CA THR A 60 -4.32 -7.49 13.07
C THR A 60 -4.82 -6.93 14.38
#